data_AF-A0A938JM26-F1
#
_entry.id   AF-A0A938JM26-F1
#
_cell.length_a   1.000
_cell.length_b   1.000
_cell.length_c   1.000
_cell.angle_alpha   90.00
_cell.angle_beta   90.00
_cell.angle_gamma   90.00
#
_symmetry.space_group_name_H-M   'P 1'
#
loop_
_entity.id
_entity.type
_entity.pdbx_description
1 polymer ?
#
loop_
_entity_poly.entity_id
_entity_poly.type
_entity_poly.pdbx_seq_one_letter_code
_entity_poly.pdbx_strand_id
1 'polypeptide(L)'
;MRNLSKVATGWWDYTTLDEELLNDAARLTLKDISQLARPGFTIKFYDTLEEFYLAEALEYIYCWNKSTVSNPAGICGPIGPTEQLPLVARIVNDLEINISNGHFWAMDEWYLDGKEVPLSHLLSFARADLELCFNRIKKELKMPDENL
;
A
#
# COMPACT_ATOMS: atom_id res chain seq x y z
N MET A 1 -25.90 -12.16 -22.79
CA MET A 1 -26.35 -11.63 -21.48
C MET A 1 -25.12 -11.62 -20.59
N ARG A 2 -24.83 -10.52 -19.89
CA ARG A 2 -23.60 -10.37 -19.09
C ARG A 2 -23.61 -11.34 -17.89
N ASN A 3 -22.44 -11.85 -17.50
CA ASN A 3 -22.26 -12.63 -16.28
C ASN A 3 -22.62 -11.80 -15.04
N LEU A 4 -23.39 -12.39 -14.12
CA LEU A 4 -23.71 -11.76 -12.84
C LEU A 4 -22.56 -11.93 -11.86
N SER A 5 -22.34 -10.90 -11.04
CA SER A 5 -21.30 -10.95 -10.01
C SER A 5 -21.62 -12.06 -9.01
N LYS A 6 -20.62 -12.88 -8.70
CA LYS A 6 -20.70 -13.93 -7.67
C LYS A 6 -20.45 -13.37 -6.27
N VAL A 7 -19.85 -12.19 -6.15
CA VAL A 7 -19.54 -11.53 -4.86
C VAL A 7 -20.71 -10.65 -4.40
N ALA A 8 -21.24 -9.84 -5.30
CA ALA A 8 -22.36 -8.93 -5.06
C ALA A 8 -23.15 -8.70 -6.35
N THR A 9 -24.28 -9.40 -6.52
CA THR A 9 -25.06 -9.52 -7.76
C THR A 9 -25.45 -8.18 -8.43
N GLY A 10 -25.56 -7.10 -7.65
CA GLY A 10 -25.86 -5.75 -8.14
C GLY A 10 -24.66 -4.95 -8.68
N TRP A 11 -23.45 -5.49 -8.59
CA TRP A 11 -22.19 -4.80 -8.90
C TRP A 11 -21.38 -5.48 -10.00
N TRP A 12 -20.31 -4.81 -10.44
CA TRP A 12 -19.36 -5.32 -11.43
C TRP A 12 -18.07 -5.72 -10.71
N ASP A 13 -17.58 -6.93 -10.98
CA ASP A 13 -16.31 -7.44 -10.46
C ASP A 13 -15.63 -8.37 -11.49
N TYR A 14 -14.50 -8.97 -11.12
CA TYR A 14 -13.74 -9.87 -12.01
C TYR A 14 -14.55 -11.10 -12.48
N THR A 15 -15.55 -11.55 -11.73
CA THR A 15 -16.44 -12.68 -12.10
C THR A 15 -17.47 -12.29 -13.15
N THR A 16 -17.60 -10.99 -13.43
CA THR A 16 -18.51 -10.45 -14.45
C THR A 16 -17.86 -10.24 -15.80
N LEU A 17 -16.54 -10.46 -15.87
CA LEU A 17 -15.75 -10.38 -17.10
C LEU A 17 -16.10 -11.55 -18.04
N ASP A 18 -15.82 -11.34 -19.32
CA ASP A 18 -15.96 -12.37 -20.35
C ASP A 18 -15.00 -13.54 -20.10
N GLU A 19 -15.46 -14.77 -20.32
CA GLU A 19 -14.68 -15.97 -20.02
C GLU A 19 -13.46 -16.12 -20.93
N GLU A 20 -13.55 -15.70 -22.19
CA GLU A 20 -12.41 -15.68 -23.12
C GLU A 20 -11.33 -14.71 -22.63
N LEU A 21 -11.74 -13.50 -22.20
CA LEU A 21 -10.83 -12.51 -21.62
C LEU A 21 -10.13 -13.02 -20.35
N LEU A 22 -10.87 -13.68 -19.46
CA LEU A 22 -10.30 -14.29 -18.25
C LEU A 22 -9.28 -15.37 -18.61
N ASN A 23 -9.61 -16.21 -19.59
CA ASN A 23 -8.73 -17.27 -20.07
C ASN A 23 -7.49 -16.72 -20.79
N ASP A 24 -7.61 -15.61 -21.52
CA ASP A 24 -6.48 -14.90 -22.12
C ASP A 24 -5.55 -14.32 -21.05
N ALA A 25 -6.11 -13.61 -20.07
CA ALA A 25 -5.34 -13.03 -18.97
C ALA A 25 -4.62 -14.12 -18.16
N ALA A 26 -5.26 -15.26 -17.91
CA ALA A 26 -4.66 -16.39 -17.21
C ALA A 26 -3.49 -17.05 -17.97
N ARG A 27 -3.39 -16.86 -19.29
CA ARG A 27 -2.30 -17.37 -20.13
C ARG A 27 -1.10 -16.44 -20.23
N LEU A 28 -1.20 -15.21 -19.70
CA LEU A 28 -0.11 -14.24 -19.76
C LEU A 28 1.16 -14.80 -19.12
N THR A 29 2.27 -14.71 -19.85
CA THR A 29 3.61 -15.03 -19.34
C THR A 29 4.26 -13.79 -18.75
N LEU A 30 5.40 -13.97 -18.06
CA LEU A 30 6.23 -12.83 -17.61
C LEU A 30 6.61 -11.89 -18.76
N LYS A 31 6.89 -12.46 -19.95
CA LYS A 31 7.19 -11.68 -21.14
C LYS A 31 5.98 -10.86 -21.59
N ASP A 32 4.77 -11.41 -21.51
CA ASP A 32 3.56 -10.68 -21.88
C ASP A 32 3.25 -9.57 -20.88
N ILE A 33 3.39 -9.84 -19.58
CA ILE A 33 3.25 -8.81 -18.53
C ILE A 33 4.22 -7.66 -18.76
N SER A 34 5.50 -7.95 -19.08
CA SER A 34 6.50 -6.90 -19.30
C SER A 34 6.13 -5.92 -20.43
N GLN A 35 5.39 -6.38 -21.43
CA GLN A 35 4.94 -5.58 -22.58
C GLN A 35 3.76 -4.66 -22.23
N LEU A 36 3.11 -4.84 -21.07
CA LEU A 36 2.02 -3.96 -20.62
C LEU A 36 2.54 -2.61 -20.11
N ALA A 37 3.84 -2.48 -19.85
CA ALA A 37 4.49 -1.23 -19.48
C ALA A 37 4.31 -0.17 -20.59
N ARG A 38 4.03 1.06 -20.20
CA ARG A 38 3.69 2.18 -21.12
C ARG A 38 3.97 3.51 -20.43
N PRO A 39 4.04 4.65 -21.14
CA PRO A 39 4.23 5.96 -20.49
C PRO A 39 3.21 6.17 -19.36
N GLY A 40 3.71 6.44 -18.14
CA GLY A 40 2.89 6.58 -16.93
C GLY A 40 2.56 5.27 -16.20
N PHE A 41 2.98 4.11 -16.71
CA PHE A 41 2.76 2.80 -16.09
C PHE A 41 4.01 1.93 -16.18
N THR A 42 4.69 1.76 -15.05
CA THR A 42 5.96 1.01 -14.95
C THR A 42 5.70 -0.35 -14.32
N ILE A 43 6.36 -1.38 -14.85
CA ILE A 43 6.35 -2.73 -14.29
C ILE A 43 7.77 -3.04 -13.82
N LYS A 44 7.91 -3.41 -12.56
CA LYS A 44 9.17 -3.85 -11.95
C LYS A 44 9.01 -5.31 -11.56
N PHE A 45 9.95 -6.16 -11.96
CA PHE A 45 10.01 -7.56 -11.54
C PHE A 45 11.05 -7.69 -10.44
N TYR A 46 10.74 -8.48 -9.42
CA TYR A 46 11.64 -8.83 -8.32
C TYR A 46 11.68 -10.35 -8.23
N ASP A 47 12.87 -10.91 -8.12
CA ASP A 47 13.05 -12.37 -8.12
C ASP A 47 12.79 -12.98 -6.74
N THR A 48 12.82 -12.16 -5.69
CA THR A 48 12.61 -12.57 -4.30
C THR A 48 11.57 -11.69 -3.60
N LEU A 49 10.93 -12.25 -2.57
CA LEU A 49 9.97 -11.50 -1.74
C LEU A 49 10.68 -10.39 -0.95
N GLU A 50 11.91 -10.64 -0.52
CA GLU A 50 12.73 -9.69 0.23
C GLU A 50 13.03 -8.45 -0.61
N GLU A 51 13.41 -8.62 -1.87
CA GLU A 51 13.59 -7.50 -2.80
C GLU A 51 12.29 -6.75 -3.05
N PHE A 52 11.18 -7.47 -3.19
CA PHE A 52 9.85 -6.87 -3.38
C PHE A 52 9.44 -5.99 -2.19
N TYR A 53 9.51 -6.51 -0.97
CA TYR A 53 9.15 -5.75 0.24
C TYR A 53 10.13 -4.61 0.53
N LEU A 54 11.43 -4.79 0.26
CA LEU A 54 12.39 -3.70 0.35
C LEU A 54 12.06 -2.60 -0.67
N ALA A 55 11.69 -2.95 -1.89
CA ALA A 55 11.31 -1.98 -2.91
C ALA A 55 10.06 -1.21 -2.51
N GLU A 56 9.03 -1.87 -1.97
CA GLU A 56 7.86 -1.17 -1.41
C GLU A 56 8.25 -0.22 -0.28
N ALA A 57 9.08 -0.68 0.66
CA ALA A 57 9.56 0.18 1.76
C ALA A 57 10.31 1.40 1.23
N LEU A 58 11.13 1.24 0.17
CA LEU A 58 11.85 2.35 -0.44
C LEU A 58 10.91 3.35 -1.13
N GLU A 59 9.76 2.95 -1.67
CA GLU A 59 8.77 3.90 -2.23
C GLU A 59 8.22 4.85 -1.14
N TYR A 60 8.03 4.38 0.11
CA TYR A 60 7.69 5.25 1.24
C TYR A 60 8.79 6.29 1.48
N ILE A 61 10.05 5.85 1.55
CA ILE A 61 11.19 6.72 1.77
C ILE A 61 11.35 7.75 0.64
N TYR A 62 11.21 7.32 -0.62
CA TYR A 62 11.28 8.21 -1.78
C TYR A 62 10.16 9.25 -1.79
N CYS A 63 8.96 8.89 -1.36
CA CYS A 63 7.84 9.82 -1.24
C CYS A 63 8.13 10.87 -0.16
N TRP A 64 8.45 10.44 1.06
CA TRP A 64 8.65 11.35 2.18
C TRP A 64 9.88 12.23 2.04
N ASN A 65 10.95 11.75 1.41
CA ASN A 65 12.13 12.57 1.09
C ASN A 65 11.83 13.76 0.16
N LYS A 66 10.73 13.71 -0.60
CA LYS A 66 10.29 14.83 -1.45
C LYS A 66 9.36 15.80 -0.72
N SER A 67 8.90 15.45 0.49
CA SER A 67 7.95 16.24 1.24
C SER A 67 8.62 17.44 1.92
N THR A 68 8.05 18.61 1.74
CA THR A 68 8.47 19.84 2.43
C THR A 68 7.25 20.56 3.00
N VAL A 69 7.47 21.50 3.91
CA VAL A 69 6.39 22.31 4.51
C VAL A 69 5.56 23.04 3.44
N SER A 70 6.19 23.52 2.37
CA SER A 70 5.49 24.24 1.28
C SER A 70 4.98 23.32 0.17
N ASN A 71 5.40 22.06 0.14
CA ASN A 71 4.97 21.07 -0.84
C ASN A 71 4.88 19.68 -0.16
N PRO A 72 3.81 19.45 0.62
CA PRO A 72 3.65 18.20 1.35
C PRO A 72 3.45 17.03 0.38
N ALA A 73 4.07 15.90 0.70
CA ALA A 73 3.92 14.64 0.00
C ALA A 73 3.69 13.51 1.01
N GLY A 74 2.90 12.53 0.60
CA GLY A 74 2.57 11.40 1.46
C GLY A 74 2.13 10.19 0.68
N ILE A 75 1.95 9.10 1.42
CA ILE A 75 1.47 7.82 0.89
C ILE A 75 0.02 7.65 1.34
N CYS A 76 -0.84 7.28 0.39
CA CYS A 76 -2.15 6.72 0.67
C CYS A 76 -2.13 5.26 0.23
N GLY A 77 -2.32 4.33 1.17
CA GLY A 77 -2.13 2.91 0.90
C GLY A 77 -3.07 2.02 1.71
N PRO A 78 -3.43 0.83 1.19
CA PRO A 78 -4.06 -0.20 2.00
C PRO A 78 -3.05 -0.73 3.03
N ILE A 79 -3.53 -1.47 4.04
CA ILE A 79 -2.64 -2.07 5.04
C ILE A 79 -1.72 -3.16 4.51
N GLY A 80 -2.12 -3.84 3.43
CA GLY A 80 -1.53 -5.09 2.97
C GLY A 80 -0.83 -4.95 1.61
N PRO A 81 0.32 -5.63 1.39
CA PRO A 81 1.07 -6.48 2.34
C PRO A 81 1.65 -5.69 3.51
N THR A 82 2.15 -6.35 4.56
CA THR A 82 2.59 -5.69 5.83
C THR A 82 4.08 -5.82 6.13
N GLU A 83 4.78 -6.67 5.39
CA GLU A 83 6.17 -7.06 5.62
C GLU A 83 7.17 -5.93 5.34
N GLN A 84 6.78 -4.96 4.51
CA GLN A 84 7.55 -3.74 4.23
C GLN A 84 7.51 -2.74 5.40
N LEU A 85 6.44 -2.71 6.20
CA LEU A 85 6.23 -1.71 7.26
C LEU A 85 7.37 -1.66 8.30
N PRO A 86 7.85 -2.80 8.85
CA PRO A 86 9.03 -2.78 9.73
C PRO A 86 10.31 -2.35 9.04
N LEU A 87 10.46 -2.62 7.73
CA LEU A 87 11.63 -2.21 6.95
C LEU A 87 11.66 -0.70 6.80
N VAL A 88 10.51 -0.06 6.53
CA VAL A 88 10.38 1.40 6.49
C VAL A 88 10.90 2.01 7.79
N ALA A 89 10.39 1.55 8.94
CA ALA A 89 10.80 2.08 10.24
C ALA A 89 12.29 1.89 10.51
N ARG A 90 12.84 0.72 10.15
CA ARG A 90 14.27 0.44 10.30
C ARG A 90 15.13 1.35 9.42
N ILE A 91 14.78 1.52 8.15
CA ILE A 91 15.52 2.38 7.22
C ILE A 91 15.55 3.83 7.73
N VAL A 92 14.40 4.36 8.16
CA VAL A 92 14.30 5.71 8.73
C VAL A 92 15.21 5.87 9.95
N ASN A 93 15.16 4.92 10.87
CA ASN A 93 15.91 4.99 12.13
C ASN A 93 17.42 4.80 11.96
N ASP A 94 17.83 3.83 11.15
CA ASP A 94 19.22 3.43 10.96
C ASP A 94 19.98 4.46 10.10
N LEU A 95 19.29 5.11 9.16
CA LEU A 95 19.86 6.16 8.30
C LEU A 95 19.56 7.58 8.76
N GLU A 96 18.85 7.74 9.88
CA GLU A 96 18.45 9.03 10.47
C GLU A 96 17.71 9.95 9.49
N ILE A 97 16.83 9.36 8.67
CA ILE A 97 16.05 10.11 7.67
C ILE A 97 14.95 10.89 8.40
N ASN A 98 14.98 12.21 8.29
CA ASN A 98 13.92 13.04 8.85
C ASN A 98 12.70 13.04 7.90
N ILE A 99 11.61 12.42 8.34
CA ILE A 99 10.34 12.35 7.61
C ILE A 99 9.26 13.23 8.26
N SER A 100 9.64 14.24 9.06
CA SER A 100 8.70 15.05 9.84
C SER A 100 7.69 15.81 8.99
N ASN A 101 8.03 16.12 7.74
CA ASN A 101 7.14 16.77 6.78
C ASN A 101 6.29 15.78 5.98
N GLY A 102 6.54 14.47 6.10
CA GLY A 102 5.78 13.45 5.38
C GLY A 102 4.33 13.40 5.86
N HIS A 103 3.48 12.83 5.00
CA HIS A 103 2.10 12.49 5.32
C HIS A 103 1.84 11.01 5.04
N PHE A 104 0.87 10.46 5.75
CA PHE A 104 0.30 9.15 5.51
C PHE A 104 -1.22 9.24 5.60
N TRP A 105 -1.91 8.43 4.82
CA TRP A 105 -3.34 8.24 4.91
C TRP A 105 -3.65 6.75 4.72
N ALA A 106 -4.32 6.15 5.70
CA ALA A 106 -4.88 4.82 5.51
C ALA A 106 -5.98 4.89 4.45
N MET A 107 -5.92 4.00 3.45
CA MET A 107 -6.91 3.96 2.36
C MET A 107 -8.29 3.53 2.84
N ASP A 108 -8.32 2.63 3.82
CA ASP A 108 -9.53 1.98 4.33
C ASP A 108 -9.36 1.52 5.80
N GLU A 109 -10.47 1.13 6.41
CA GLU A 109 -10.53 0.49 7.73
C GLU A 109 -11.78 -0.40 7.78
N TRP A 110 -11.78 -1.43 8.63
CA TRP A 110 -12.96 -2.25 8.85
C TRP A 110 -14.12 -1.42 9.38
N TYR A 111 -15.31 -1.69 8.83
CA TYR A 111 -16.56 -1.06 9.23
C TYR A 111 -17.48 -2.08 9.88
N LEU A 112 -17.88 -1.81 11.12
CA LEU A 112 -18.75 -2.68 11.91
C LEU A 112 -19.77 -1.84 12.68
N ASP A 113 -21.04 -2.25 12.60
CA ASP A 113 -22.14 -1.64 13.37
C ASP A 113 -22.29 -0.13 13.20
N GLY A 114 -22.08 0.38 11.98
CA GLY A 114 -22.31 1.78 11.65
C GLY A 114 -21.13 2.71 11.93
N LYS A 115 -19.94 2.17 12.21
CA LYS A 115 -18.71 2.94 12.40
C LYS A 115 -17.47 2.10 12.06
N GLU A 116 -16.33 2.77 11.93
CA GLU A 116 -15.03 2.12 11.86
C GLU A 116 -14.70 1.37 13.17
N VAL A 117 -13.97 0.26 13.05
CA VAL A 117 -13.48 -0.47 14.22
C VAL A 117 -12.49 0.39 15.01
N PRO A 118 -12.47 0.32 16.35
CA PRO A 118 -11.52 1.09 17.15
C PRO A 118 -10.10 0.54 17.00
N LEU A 119 -9.08 1.36 17.28
CA LEU A 119 -7.67 0.95 17.32
C LEU A 119 -7.38 -0.24 18.26
N SER A 120 -8.20 -0.48 19.28
CA SER A 120 -8.05 -1.64 20.16
C SER A 120 -8.47 -2.96 19.50
N HIS A 121 -9.20 -2.90 18.39
CA HIS A 121 -9.64 -4.07 17.64
C HIS A 121 -8.44 -4.81 17.05
N LEU A 122 -8.43 -6.15 17.14
CA LEU A 122 -7.29 -6.97 16.72
C LEU A 122 -7.01 -6.91 15.22
N LEU A 123 -8.04 -6.59 14.42
CA LEU A 123 -7.94 -6.49 12.96
C LEU A 123 -7.88 -5.05 12.44
N SER A 124 -7.80 -4.03 13.31
CA SER A 124 -7.71 -2.64 12.85
C SER A 124 -6.46 -2.44 11.99
N PHE A 125 -6.68 -1.86 10.82
CA PHE A 125 -5.61 -1.51 9.88
C PHE A 125 -4.74 -0.40 10.45
N ALA A 126 -5.37 0.65 11.01
CA ALA A 126 -4.64 1.73 11.66
C ALA A 126 -3.79 1.23 12.84
N ARG A 127 -4.29 0.26 13.62
CA ARG A 127 -3.50 -0.39 14.67
C ARG A 127 -2.26 -1.07 14.09
N ALA A 128 -2.41 -1.84 13.01
CA ALA A 128 -1.31 -2.55 12.38
C ALA A 128 -0.24 -1.59 11.81
N ASP A 129 -0.64 -0.51 11.14
CA ASP A 129 0.29 0.54 10.66
C ASP A 129 1.12 1.14 11.81
N LEU A 130 0.45 1.48 12.91
CA LEU A 130 1.09 2.05 14.09
C LEU A 130 2.06 1.04 14.73
N GLU A 131 1.64 -0.20 14.97
CA GLU A 131 2.46 -1.21 15.66
C GLU A 131 3.62 -1.74 14.81
N LEU A 132 3.45 -1.82 13.49
CA LEU A 132 4.45 -2.38 12.57
C LEU A 132 5.42 -1.33 12.02
N CYS A 133 5.00 -0.06 11.89
CA CYS A 133 5.82 1.02 11.34
C CYS A 133 5.94 2.21 12.30
N PHE A 134 4.88 3.02 12.43
CA PHE A 134 5.02 4.40 12.93
C PHE A 134 5.44 4.51 14.39
N ASN A 135 5.00 3.61 15.28
CA ASN A 135 5.45 3.60 16.68
C ASN A 135 6.88 3.09 16.85
N ARG A 136 7.46 2.48 15.82
CA ARG A 136 8.86 2.02 15.83
C ARG A 136 9.83 3.12 15.38
N ILE A 137 9.35 4.17 14.72
CA ILE A 137 10.18 5.28 14.24
C ILE A 137 10.54 6.21 15.42
N LYS A 138 11.81 6.64 15.50
CA LYS A 138 12.29 7.61 16.48
C LYS A 138 11.43 8.89 16.41
N LYS A 139 11.00 9.40 17.57
CA LYS A 139 10.00 10.47 17.66
C LYS A 139 10.43 11.76 16.95
N GLU A 140 11.73 12.06 16.98
CA GLU A 140 12.35 13.24 16.36
C GLU A 140 12.46 13.15 14.83
N LEU A 141 12.30 11.95 14.25
CA LEU A 141 12.32 11.73 12.80
C LEU A 141 10.91 11.61 12.21
N LYS A 142 9.92 11.23 13.03
CA LYS A 142 8.55 10.91 12.61
C LYS A 142 7.72 12.18 12.31
N MET A 143 6.82 12.08 11.35
CA MET A 143 5.74 13.06 11.15
C MET A 143 4.82 13.17 12.38
N PRO A 144 4.20 14.34 12.62
CA PRO A 144 3.25 14.51 13.71
C PRO A 144 1.97 13.69 13.48
N ASP A 145 1.22 13.43 14.54
CA ASP A 145 0.01 12.59 14.46
C ASP A 145 -1.09 13.21 13.59
N GLU A 146 -1.09 14.54 13.38
CA GLU A 146 -2.00 15.22 12.44
C GLU A 146 -1.71 14.94 10.96
N ASN A 147 -0.54 14.36 10.67
CA ASN A 147 -0.11 13.95 9.33
C ASN A 147 -0.27 12.44 9.08
N LEU A 148 -0.83 11.68 10.03
CA LEU A 148 -1.08 10.24 9.95
C LEU A 148 -2.56 9.93 9.73
#